data_AF-A0A918P753-F1
#
_entry.id   AF-A0A918P753-F1
#
_cell.length_a   1.000
_cell.length_b   1.000
_cell.length_c   1.000
_cell.angle_alpha   90.00
_cell.angle_beta   90.00
_cell.angle_gamma   90.00
#
_symmetry.space_group_name_H-M   'P 1'
#
loop_
_entity.id
_entity.type
_entity.pdbx_description
1 polymer ?
#
loop_
_entity_poly.entity_id
_entity_poly.type
_entity_poly.pdbx_seq_one_letter_code
_entity_poly.pdbx_strand_id
1 'polypeptide(L)'
;MTVTMNTKKPRKPKAPKLVPDDLINGLLILVEGKDAESILGESGLAGLLKKQLAERMLATELAHHLETEAKQGELVHHQTTHALR
;
A
#
# COMPACT_ATOMS: atom_id res chain seq x y z
N MET A 1 -1.67 -44.40 -40.25
CA MET A 1 -1.38 -42.96 -40.10
C MET A 1 -1.83 -42.54 -38.71
N THR A 2 -0.93 -42.28 -37.78
CA THR A 2 -1.26 -41.91 -36.39
C THR A 2 -1.08 -40.40 -36.20
N VAL A 3 -2.16 -39.72 -35.85
CA VAL A 3 -2.15 -38.27 -35.59
C VAL A 3 -1.74 -38.04 -34.14
N THR A 4 -0.53 -37.53 -33.93
CA THR A 4 -0.05 -37.12 -32.60
C THR A 4 -0.70 -35.79 -32.23
N MET A 5 -1.65 -35.81 -31.30
CA MET A 5 -2.26 -34.58 -30.75
C MET A 5 -1.35 -33.98 -29.67
N ASN A 6 -0.78 -32.81 -29.97
CA ASN A 6 0.09 -32.08 -29.05
C ASN A 6 -0.77 -31.25 -28.07
N THR A 7 -0.99 -31.76 -26.86
CA THR A 7 -1.76 -31.07 -25.81
C THR A 7 -0.88 -30.01 -25.13
N LYS A 8 -0.93 -28.77 -25.64
CA LYS A 8 -0.30 -27.61 -24.97
C LYS A 8 -1.01 -27.36 -23.62
N LYS A 9 -0.35 -27.73 -22.52
CA LYS A 9 -0.81 -27.46 -21.14
C LYS A 9 -1.05 -25.94 -20.96
N PRO A 10 -2.22 -25.52 -20.45
CA PRO A 10 -2.47 -24.11 -20.17
C PRO A 10 -1.51 -23.65 -19.06
N ARG A 11 -0.63 -22.70 -19.38
CA ARG A 11 0.23 -22.04 -18.38
C ARG A 11 -0.68 -21.20 -17.48
N LYS A 12 -0.71 -21.52 -16.19
CA LYS A 12 -1.41 -20.71 -15.18
C LYS A 12 -0.89 -19.27 -15.24
N PRO A 13 -1.77 -18.24 -15.19
CA PRO A 13 -1.33 -16.86 -15.08
C PRO A 13 -0.49 -16.73 -13.79
N LYS A 14 0.72 -16.18 -13.92
CA LYS A 14 1.55 -15.84 -12.76
C LYS A 14 0.79 -14.76 -11.97
N ALA A 15 0.60 -15.00 -10.67
CA ALA A 15 -0.03 -14.02 -9.80
C ALA A 15 0.73 -12.67 -9.91
N PRO A 16 0.03 -11.52 -9.91
CA PRO A 16 0.68 -10.22 -9.87
C PRO A 16 1.63 -10.18 -8.68
N LYS A 17 2.89 -9.80 -8.91
CA LYS A 17 3.87 -9.68 -7.85
C LYS A 17 3.42 -8.56 -6.90
N LEU A 18 3.30 -8.86 -5.61
CA LEU A 18 2.93 -7.87 -4.59
C LEU A 18 3.98 -6.76 -4.44
N VAL A 19 5.25 -7.08 -4.71
CA VAL A 19 6.37 -6.15 -4.60
C VAL A 19 7.17 -6.21 -5.91
N PRO A 20 7.46 -5.07 -6.56
CA PRO A 20 8.28 -5.02 -7.78
C PRO A 20 9.70 -5.53 -7.52
N ASP A 21 10.29 -6.24 -8.48
CA ASP A 21 11.64 -6.79 -8.37
C ASP A 21 12.70 -5.70 -8.19
N ASP A 22 12.54 -4.55 -8.85
CA ASP A 22 13.47 -3.41 -8.74
C ASP A 22 13.52 -2.85 -7.32
N LEU A 23 12.37 -2.88 -6.61
CA LEU A 23 12.29 -2.43 -5.22
C LEU A 23 13.03 -3.42 -4.30
N ILE A 24 12.90 -4.72 -4.58
CA ILE A 24 13.63 -5.77 -3.85
C ILE A 24 15.13 -5.62 -4.08
N ASN A 25 15.57 -5.44 -5.32
CA ASN A 25 16.98 -5.24 -5.65
C ASN A 25 17.56 -3.98 -4.99
N GLY A 26 16.81 -2.88 -4.98
CA GLY A 26 17.21 -1.66 -4.27
C GLY A 26 17.37 -1.89 -2.76
N LEU A 27 16.46 -2.65 -2.14
CA LEU A 27 16.58 -3.01 -0.72
C LEU A 27 17.79 -3.90 -0.47
N LEU A 28 18.08 -4.87 -1.34
CA LEU A 28 19.24 -5.76 -1.22
C LEU A 28 20.56 -4.99 -1.25
N ILE A 29 20.70 -4.01 -2.15
CA ILE A 29 21.87 -3.12 -2.19
C ILE A 29 21.98 -2.30 -0.89
N LEU A 30 20.85 -1.83 -0.36
CA LEU A 30 20.82 -1.00 0.85
C LEU A 30 21.23 -1.75 2.12
N VAL A 31 21.01 -3.07 2.15
CA VAL A 31 21.35 -3.93 3.30
C VAL A 31 22.70 -4.63 3.15
N GLU A 32 23.31 -4.57 1.97
CA GLU A 32 24.62 -5.16 1.72
C GLU A 32 25.68 -4.52 2.64
N GLY A 33 26.43 -5.35 3.36
CA GLY A 33 27.47 -4.89 4.29
C GLY A 33 26.97 -4.23 5.58
N LYS A 34 25.66 -4.20 5.83
CA LYS A 34 25.10 -3.74 7.11
C LYS A 34 24.97 -4.88 8.12
N ASP A 35 25.12 -4.53 9.39
CA ASP A 35 24.88 -5.44 10.50
C ASP A 35 23.38 -5.68 10.72
N ALA A 36 23.07 -6.78 11.42
CA ALA A 36 21.69 -7.19 11.66
C ALA A 36 20.89 -6.17 12.48
N GLU A 37 21.52 -5.46 13.42
CA GLU A 37 20.85 -4.46 14.26
C GLU A 37 20.45 -3.23 13.43
N SER A 38 21.34 -2.77 12.54
CA SER A 38 21.05 -1.67 11.61
C SER A 38 19.94 -2.00 10.59
N ILE A 39 19.69 -3.27 10.30
CA ILE A 39 18.64 -3.69 9.35
C ILE A 39 17.32 -3.98 10.09
N LEU A 40 17.37 -4.79 11.15
CA LEU A 40 16.21 -5.40 11.78
C LEU A 40 15.88 -4.83 13.17
N GLY A 41 16.82 -4.10 13.79
CA GLY A 41 16.62 -3.48 15.10
C GLY A 41 15.57 -2.37 15.08
N GLU A 42 15.15 -1.93 16.27
CA GLU A 42 14.12 -0.90 16.44
C GLU A 42 14.52 0.46 15.84
N SER A 43 15.81 0.79 15.89
CA SER A 43 16.40 1.97 15.25
C SER A 43 16.85 1.71 13.81
N GLY A 44 16.77 0.44 13.37
CA GLY A 44 17.20 0.00 12.05
C GLY A 44 16.17 0.29 10.95
N LEU A 45 16.49 -0.17 9.75
CA LEU A 45 15.65 0.02 8.56
C LEU A 45 14.22 -0.49 8.75
N ALA A 46 14.05 -1.66 9.35
CA ALA A 46 12.73 -2.24 9.61
C ALA A 46 11.90 -1.39 10.58
N GLY A 47 12.52 -0.86 11.64
CA GLY A 47 11.88 0.03 12.59
C GLY A 47 11.43 1.34 11.93
N LEU A 48 12.30 1.94 11.13
CA LEU A 48 11.99 3.16 10.37
C LEU A 48 10.81 2.96 9.41
N LEU A 49 10.82 1.86 8.65
CA LEU A 49 9.74 1.55 7.71
C LEU A 49 8.39 1.34 8.43
N LYS A 50 8.39 0.67 9.59
CA LYS A 50 7.18 0.52 10.41
C LYS A 50 6.66 1.87 10.90
N LYS A 51 7.54 2.73 11.40
CA LYS A 51 7.17 4.09 11.84
C LYS A 51 6.55 4.89 10.70
N GLN A 52 7.20 4.92 9.55
CA GLN A 52 6.70 5.65 8.37
C GLN A 52 5.37 5.08 7.87
N LEU A 53 5.17 3.77 7.94
CA LEU A 53 3.89 3.15 7.60
C LEU A 53 2.79 3.62 8.56
N ALA A 54 3.03 3.59 9.87
CA ALA A 54 2.08 4.04 10.87
C ALA A 54 1.72 5.53 10.68
N GLU A 55 2.72 6.39 10.43
CA GLU A 55 2.50 7.81 10.15
C GLU A 55 1.63 8.04 8.93
N ARG A 56 1.85 7.30 7.84
CA ARG A 56 1.03 7.39 6.61
C ARG A 56 -0.39 6.88 6.83
N MET A 57 -0.55 5.80 7.58
CA MET A 57 -1.87 5.28 7.92
C MET A 57 -2.65 6.30 8.75
N LEU A 58 -2.00 6.90 9.76
CA LEU A 58 -2.60 7.95 10.57
C LEU A 58 -2.96 9.18 9.72
N ALA A 59 -2.06 9.64 8.85
CA ALA A 59 -2.32 10.78 7.98
C ALA A 59 -3.50 10.52 7.02
N THR A 60 -3.61 9.30 6.50
CA THR A 60 -4.73 8.90 5.64
C THR A 60 -6.05 8.88 6.40
N GLU A 61 -6.04 8.35 7.63
CA GLU A 61 -7.22 8.31 8.49
C GLU A 61 -7.70 9.72 8.86
N LEU A 62 -6.77 10.61 9.22
CA LEU A 62 -7.08 12.01 9.52
C LEU A 62 -7.63 12.74 8.28
N ALA A 63 -7.02 12.53 7.11
CA ALA A 63 -7.51 13.12 5.86
C ALA A 63 -8.94 12.66 5.55
N HIS A 64 -9.23 11.36 5.71
CA HIS A 64 -10.56 10.81 5.51
C HIS A 64 -11.60 11.39 6.48
N HIS A 65 -11.26 11.53 7.77
CA HIS A 65 -12.14 12.14 8.76
C HIS A 65 -12.42 13.61 8.45
N LEU A 66 -11.38 14.41 8.15
CA LEU A 66 -11.53 15.82 7.81
C LEU A 66 -12.37 16.04 6.54
N GLU A 67 -12.19 15.20 5.52
CA GLU A 67 -13.02 15.26 4.32
C GLU A 67 -14.48 14.87 4.61
N THR A 68 -14.69 13.93 5.52
CA THR A 68 -16.03 13.52 5.96
C THR A 68 -16.72 14.63 6.77
N GLU A 69 -16.01 15.28 7.69
CA GLU A 69 -16.52 16.41 8.48
C GLU A 69 -16.82 17.62 7.58
N ALA A 70 -15.96 17.92 6.60
CA ALA A 70 -16.20 18.98 5.62
C ALA A 70 -17.48 18.73 4.82
N LYS A 71 -17.68 17.49 4.33
CA LYS A 71 -18.90 17.09 3.62
C LYS A 71 -20.14 17.14 4.50
N GLN A 72 -20.03 16.77 5.78
CA GLN A 72 -21.14 16.85 6.73
C GLN A 72 -21.51 18.30 7.08
N GLY A 73 -20.52 19.18 7.28
CA GLY A 73 -20.74 20.60 7.51
C GLY A 73 -21.46 21.28 6.34
N GLU A 74 -21.10 20.94 5.11
CA GLU A 74 -21.76 21.44 3.89
C GLU A 74 -23.22 20.95 3.76
N LEU A 75 -23.49 19.70 4.16
CA LEU A 75 -24.83 19.11 4.16
C LEU A 75 -25.74 19.73 5.22
N VAL A 76 -25.21 20.05 6.40
CA VAL A 76 -25.96 20.74 7.47
C VAL A 76 -26.28 22.18 7.05
N HIS A 77 -25.32 22.89 6.44
CA HIS A 77 -25.52 24.28 6.03
C HIS A 77 -26.62 24.44 4.97
N HIS A 78 -26.70 23.51 4.01
CA HIS A 78 -27.77 23.48 3.01
C HIS A 78 -29.15 23.19 3.62
N GLN A 79 -29.24 22.30 4.60
CA GLN A 79 -30.49 21.97 5.27
C GLN A 79 -31.02 23.14 6.13
N THR A 80 -30.13 23.84 6.84
CA THR A 80 -30.50 25.02 7.62
C THR A 80 -31.00 26.17 6.74
N THR A 81 -30.43 26.37 5.55
CA THR A 81 -30.92 27.38 4.60
C THR A 81 -32.26 27.04 3.96
N HIS A 82 -32.62 25.76 3.85
CA HIS A 82 -33.87 25.32 3.24
C HIS A 82 -35.05 25.26 4.22
N ALA A 83 -34.78 25.20 5.53
CA ALA A 83 -35.79 25.20 6.60
C ALA A 83 -36.24 26.61 7.03
N LEU A 84 -35.57 27.66 6.56
CA LEU A 84 -35.85 29.07 6.91
C LEU A 84 -36.55 29.86 5.77
N ARG A 85 -37.06 29.18 4.75
CA ARG A 85 -37.85 29.76 3.65
C ARG A 85 -39.27 29.24 3.69
#